data_AF-A0A353N2D6-F1
#
_entry.id   AF-A0A353N2D6-F1
#
_cell.length_a   1.000
_cell.length_b   1.000
_cell.length_c   1.000
_cell.angle_alpha   90.00
_cell.angle_beta   90.00
_cell.angle_gamma   90.00
#
_symmetry.space_group_name_H-M   'P 1'
#
loop_
_entity.id
_entity.type
_entity.pdbx_description
1 polymer ?
#
loop_
_entity_poly.entity_id
_entity_poly.type
_entity_poly.pdbx_seq_one_letter_code
_entity_poly.pdbx_strand_id
1 'polypeptide(L)'
;TGSGKTGLAISLIEEALIDNIPVIAIDPKGDIPNLLLSFPELSPEDFLPWVSPREASRKGLSPEQFAGKTASDWKKGLQEWGIDGARIRKMKESVDMTIYTPGSSAGRMVSILHSFDVPPEAIRADGDLFRERIQTTASSILALMGIYADPLTSREHILISGVLEEKWSRGESLDIPSLIEMIRVPPFRSVGVLDLETFYPSKARMDLVLRLNHLVAAPSFAPWMEGDPLDAGSFLYTADGRPRASIFTISHLSDRERMFFVSLLLNEILGWVRTQPGTSSLRAILYMDEIFGFFPPVMNPPSKTVLLTLLKQARAYGLGVLL
;
A
#
# COMPACT_ATOMS: atom_id res chain seq x y z
N THR A 1 -8.37 -21.80 -4.61
CA THR A 1 -9.53 -21.88 -3.69
C THR A 1 -9.76 -20.52 -3.09
N GLY A 2 -10.68 -19.75 -3.64
CA GLY A 2 -11.10 -18.46 -3.08
C GLY A 2 -12.62 -18.40 -3.04
N SER A 3 -13.18 -17.53 -2.19
CA SER A 3 -14.61 -17.22 -2.25
C SER A 3 -14.98 -16.69 -3.65
N GLY A 4 -16.26 -16.70 -4.02
CA GLY A 4 -16.69 -16.13 -5.31
C GLY A 4 -16.22 -14.69 -5.55
N LYS A 5 -16.02 -13.92 -4.47
CA LYS A 5 -15.44 -12.56 -4.50
C LYS A 5 -14.00 -12.56 -5.03
N THR A 6 -13.14 -13.41 -4.44
CA THR A 6 -11.73 -13.50 -4.82
C THR A 6 -11.57 -13.94 -6.28
N GLY A 7 -12.40 -14.89 -6.73
CA GLY A 7 -12.42 -15.32 -8.13
C GLY A 7 -12.77 -14.17 -9.08
N LEU A 8 -13.84 -13.41 -8.77
CA LEU A 8 -14.24 -12.25 -9.56
C LEU A 8 -13.13 -11.17 -9.61
N ALA A 9 -12.48 -10.89 -8.48
CA ALA A 9 -11.40 -9.92 -8.41
C ALA A 9 -10.20 -10.34 -9.29
N ILE A 10 -9.79 -11.61 -9.22
CA ILE A 10 -8.73 -12.15 -10.06
C ILE A 10 -9.10 -12.00 -11.53
N SER A 11 -10.30 -12.40 -11.94
CA SER A 11 -10.74 -12.26 -13.34
C SER A 11 -10.69 -10.81 -13.82
N LEU A 12 -11.16 -9.84 -13.01
CA LEU A 12 -11.11 -8.43 -13.38
C LEU A 12 -9.66 -7.93 -13.53
N ILE A 13 -8.78 -8.33 -12.61
CA ILE A 13 -7.36 -7.99 -12.67
C ILE A 13 -6.73 -8.59 -13.93
N GLU A 14 -6.95 -9.87 -14.22
CA GLU A 14 -6.41 -10.54 -15.40
C GLU A 14 -6.81 -9.84 -16.72
N GLU A 15 -8.08 -9.44 -16.85
CA GLU A 15 -8.54 -8.68 -18.03
C GLU A 15 -7.83 -7.32 -18.15
N ALA A 16 -7.71 -6.59 -17.04
CA ALA A 16 -7.02 -5.31 -17.03
C ALA A 16 -5.54 -5.45 -17.46
N LEU A 17 -4.86 -6.49 -16.97
CA LEU A 17 -3.45 -6.73 -17.29
C LEU A 17 -3.25 -7.12 -18.76
N ILE A 18 -4.18 -7.89 -19.36
CA ILE A 18 -4.16 -8.22 -20.79
C ILE A 18 -4.29 -6.96 -21.67
N ASP A 19 -5.00 -5.95 -21.17
CA ASP A 19 -5.19 -4.65 -21.82
C ASP A 19 -4.10 -3.62 -21.46
N ASN A 20 -3.01 -4.06 -20.81
CA ASN A 20 -1.88 -3.22 -20.40
C ASN A 20 -2.25 -2.14 -19.36
N ILE A 21 -3.29 -2.39 -18.55
CA ILE A 21 -3.71 -1.49 -17.49
C ILE A 21 -3.02 -1.95 -16.18
N PRO A 22 -2.13 -1.14 -15.59
CA PRO A 22 -1.46 -1.50 -14.35
C PRO A 22 -2.43 -1.54 -13.16
N VAL A 23 -2.07 -2.37 -12.19
CA VAL A 23 -2.87 -2.63 -11.00
C VAL A 23 -1.99 -2.51 -9.76
N ILE A 24 -2.45 -1.75 -8.76
CA ILE A 24 -2.00 -1.86 -7.38
C ILE A 24 -3.07 -2.63 -6.62
N ALA A 25 -2.72 -3.80 -6.10
CA ALA A 25 -3.61 -4.66 -5.32
C ALA A 25 -3.15 -4.71 -3.86
N ILE A 26 -4.01 -4.31 -2.92
CA ILE A 26 -3.77 -4.40 -1.48
C ILE A 26 -4.48 -5.65 -0.95
N ASP A 27 -3.70 -6.60 -0.43
CA ASP A 27 -4.18 -7.92 -0.04
C ASP A 27 -3.86 -8.25 1.43
N PRO A 28 -4.83 -8.06 2.35
CA PRO A 28 -4.68 -8.42 3.75
C PRO A 28 -4.89 -9.91 4.05
N LYS A 29 -5.34 -10.72 3.08
CA LYS A 29 -5.62 -12.16 3.26
C LYS A 29 -4.55 -13.06 2.65
N GLY A 30 -3.83 -12.58 1.63
CA GLY A 30 -2.78 -13.30 0.93
C GLY A 30 -3.27 -14.17 -0.23
N ASP A 31 -4.47 -13.92 -0.74
CA ASP A 31 -5.07 -14.68 -1.84
C ASP A 31 -4.68 -14.17 -3.23
N ILE A 32 -4.40 -12.87 -3.40
CA ILE A 32 -4.09 -12.25 -4.68
C ILE A 32 -2.73 -12.67 -5.25
N PRO A 33 -1.68 -12.95 -4.45
CA PRO A 33 -0.44 -13.54 -4.94
C PRO A 33 -0.61 -14.81 -5.79
N ASN A 34 -1.74 -15.53 -5.66
CA ASN A 34 -2.04 -16.67 -6.52
C ASN A 34 -2.12 -16.32 -8.02
N LEU A 35 -2.27 -15.05 -8.40
CA LEU A 35 -2.15 -14.57 -9.77
C LEU A 35 -0.78 -14.92 -10.39
N LEU A 36 0.26 -15.05 -9.56
CA LEU A 36 1.58 -15.45 -10.05
C LEU A 36 1.63 -16.93 -10.44
N LEU A 37 0.70 -17.75 -9.95
CA LEU A 37 0.57 -19.18 -10.26
C LEU A 37 -0.21 -19.46 -11.56
N SER A 38 -0.36 -18.47 -12.44
CA SER A 38 -0.90 -18.65 -13.79
C SER A 38 0.18 -19.16 -14.74
N PHE A 39 0.12 -20.46 -15.08
CA PHE A 39 1.13 -21.13 -15.91
C PHE A 39 0.66 -21.25 -17.36
N PRO A 40 1.39 -20.71 -18.35
CA PRO A 40 1.00 -20.82 -19.77
C PRO A 40 0.97 -22.26 -20.30
N GLU A 41 1.95 -23.07 -19.92
CA GLU A 41 2.07 -24.45 -20.42
C GLU A 41 1.12 -25.42 -19.71
N LEU A 42 0.69 -25.06 -18.50
CA LEU A 42 -0.14 -25.90 -17.63
C LEU A 42 0.47 -27.30 -17.49
N SER A 43 1.79 -27.38 -17.35
CA SER A 43 2.50 -28.66 -17.28
C SER A 43 2.49 -29.18 -15.84
N PRO A 44 2.50 -30.52 -15.62
CA PRO A 44 2.56 -31.07 -14.26
C PRO A 44 3.71 -30.51 -13.40
N GLU A 45 4.84 -30.20 -14.03
CA GLU A 45 6.04 -29.68 -13.38
C GLU A 45 5.79 -28.28 -12.78
N ASP A 46 4.96 -27.46 -13.41
CA ASP A 46 4.60 -26.13 -12.91
C ASP A 46 3.85 -26.21 -11.56
N PHE A 47 3.01 -27.24 -11.39
CA PHE A 47 2.18 -27.43 -10.19
C PHE A 47 2.90 -28.19 -9.07
N LEU A 48 3.91 -28.99 -9.40
CA LEU A 48 4.59 -29.87 -8.46
C LEU A 48 5.12 -29.17 -7.19
N PRO A 49 5.73 -27.96 -7.26
CA PRO A 49 6.19 -27.25 -6.06
C PRO A 49 5.06 -26.78 -5.14
N TRP A 50 3.84 -26.64 -5.68
CA TRP A 50 2.71 -25.98 -5.01
C TRP A 50 1.66 -26.96 -4.50
N VAL A 51 1.67 -28.20 -4.97
CA VAL A 51 0.75 -29.22 -4.47
C VAL A 51 1.13 -29.65 -3.06
N SER A 52 0.12 -29.83 -2.20
CA SER A 52 0.31 -30.32 -0.84
C SER A 52 0.64 -31.83 -0.83
N PRO A 53 1.81 -32.25 -0.31
CA PRO A 53 2.14 -33.68 -0.19
C PRO A 53 1.16 -34.42 0.71
N ARG A 54 0.62 -33.73 1.73
CA ARG A 54 -0.37 -34.31 2.65
C ARG A 54 -1.69 -34.59 1.93
N GLU A 55 -2.12 -33.70 1.04
CA GLU A 55 -3.34 -33.91 0.26
C GLU A 55 -3.16 -35.01 -0.80
N ALA A 56 -1.99 -35.08 -1.43
CA ALA A 56 -1.63 -36.15 -2.35
C ALA A 56 -1.75 -37.52 -1.65
N SER A 57 -1.12 -37.66 -0.48
CA SER A 57 -1.19 -38.88 0.34
C SER A 57 -2.61 -39.23 0.75
N ARG A 58 -3.43 -38.26 1.16
CA ARG A 58 -4.84 -38.50 1.52
C ARG A 58 -5.67 -39.03 0.35
N LYS A 59 -5.30 -38.66 -0.89
CA LYS A 59 -5.92 -39.15 -2.13
C LYS A 59 -5.27 -40.43 -2.67
N GLY A 60 -4.27 -40.98 -1.98
CA GLY A 60 -3.54 -42.18 -2.41
C GLY A 60 -2.66 -41.94 -3.64
N LEU A 61 -2.21 -40.71 -3.88
CA LEU A 61 -1.40 -40.29 -5.02
C LEU A 61 0.00 -39.87 -4.56
N SER A 62 1.01 -40.07 -5.42
CA SER A 62 2.30 -39.39 -5.26
C SER A 62 2.14 -37.88 -5.54
N PRO A 63 3.06 -37.02 -5.05
CA PRO A 63 3.07 -35.60 -5.42
C PRO A 63 3.06 -35.35 -6.93
N GLU A 64 3.82 -36.14 -7.70
CA GLU A 64 3.91 -36.04 -9.16
C GLU A 64 2.59 -36.42 -9.82
N GLN A 65 1.95 -37.51 -9.37
CA GLN A 65 0.63 -37.92 -9.85
C GLN A 65 -0.43 -36.87 -9.50
N PHE A 66 -0.35 -36.28 -8.31
CA PHE A 66 -1.29 -35.26 -7.87
C PHE A 66 -1.11 -33.93 -8.62
N ALA A 67 0.13 -33.55 -8.92
CA ALA A 67 0.46 -32.41 -9.78
C ALA A 67 -0.06 -32.61 -11.20
N GLY A 68 0.17 -33.79 -11.80
CA GLY A 68 -0.35 -34.13 -13.13
C GLY A 68 -1.89 -34.10 -13.20
N LYS A 69 -2.56 -34.61 -12.16
CA LYS A 69 -4.02 -34.48 -12.05
C LYS A 69 -4.46 -33.02 -11.93
N THR A 70 -3.79 -32.23 -11.08
CA THR A 70 -4.11 -30.81 -10.89
C THR A 70 -3.94 -30.01 -12.18
N ALA A 71 -2.85 -30.24 -12.92
CA ALA A 71 -2.60 -29.64 -14.22
C ALA A 71 -3.71 -29.97 -15.23
N SER A 72 -4.12 -31.24 -15.29
CA SER A 72 -5.23 -31.67 -16.15
C SER A 72 -6.56 -31.03 -15.76
N ASP A 73 -6.86 -30.96 -14.46
CA ASP A 73 -8.10 -30.35 -13.95
C ASP A 73 -8.15 -28.86 -14.28
N TRP A 74 -7.03 -28.13 -14.08
CA TRP A 74 -6.89 -26.73 -14.45
C TRP A 74 -7.04 -26.50 -15.95
N LYS A 75 -6.33 -27.29 -16.77
CA LYS A 75 -6.41 -27.20 -18.23
C LYS A 75 -7.83 -27.40 -18.75
N LYS A 76 -8.52 -28.42 -18.24
CA LYS A 76 -9.92 -28.67 -18.61
C LYS A 76 -10.82 -27.52 -18.16
N GLY A 77 -10.70 -27.07 -16.92
CA GLY A 77 -11.50 -25.97 -16.38
C GLY A 77 -11.32 -24.68 -17.17
N LEU A 78 -10.09 -24.28 -17.47
CA LEU A 78 -9.80 -23.07 -18.25
C LEU A 78 -10.35 -23.17 -19.69
N GLN A 79 -10.23 -24.33 -20.33
CA GLN A 79 -10.78 -24.57 -21.66
C GLN A 79 -12.30 -24.44 -21.73
N GLU A 80 -13.03 -24.86 -20.68
CA GLU A 80 -14.49 -24.68 -20.60
C GLU A 80 -14.91 -23.20 -20.65
N TRP A 81 -14.02 -22.29 -20.23
CA TRP A 81 -14.23 -20.83 -20.29
C TRP A 81 -13.53 -20.17 -21.49
N GLY A 82 -12.98 -20.94 -22.42
CA GLY A 82 -12.28 -20.43 -23.60
C GLY A 82 -10.92 -19.77 -23.27
N ILE A 83 -10.33 -20.10 -22.12
CA ILE A 83 -9.02 -19.60 -21.70
C ILE A 83 -7.97 -20.65 -22.07
N ASP A 84 -7.02 -20.27 -22.91
CA ASP A 84 -5.91 -21.12 -23.34
C ASP A 84 -4.55 -20.61 -22.81
N GLY A 85 -3.51 -21.43 -23.01
CA GLY A 85 -2.16 -21.08 -22.60
C GLY A 85 -1.60 -19.84 -23.29
N ALA A 86 -2.00 -19.58 -24.53
CA ALA A 86 -1.59 -18.39 -25.28
C ALA A 86 -2.13 -17.10 -24.66
N ARG A 87 -3.37 -17.12 -24.15
CA ARG A 87 -3.95 -16.01 -23.39
C ARG A 87 -3.20 -15.75 -22.08
N ILE A 88 -2.89 -16.79 -21.32
CA ILE A 88 -2.11 -16.67 -20.07
C ILE A 88 -0.72 -16.10 -20.36
N ARG A 89 -0.06 -16.60 -21.41
CA ARG A 89 1.22 -16.08 -21.88
C ARG A 89 1.15 -14.60 -22.24
N LYS A 90 0.15 -14.21 -23.02
CA LYS A 90 -0.09 -12.80 -23.38
C LYS A 90 -0.18 -11.92 -22.13
N MET A 91 -0.96 -12.32 -21.12
CA MET A 91 -1.06 -11.58 -19.87
C MET A 91 0.31 -11.43 -19.18
N LYS A 92 1.03 -12.54 -18.98
CA LYS A 92 2.34 -12.57 -18.33
C LYS A 92 3.38 -11.71 -19.05
N GLU A 93 3.31 -11.63 -20.38
CA GLU A 93 4.22 -10.84 -21.21
C GLU A 93 3.83 -9.36 -21.31
N SER A 94 2.55 -9.01 -21.04
CA SER A 94 2.05 -7.63 -21.11
C SER A 94 2.49 -6.78 -19.91
N VAL A 95 2.62 -7.39 -18.74
CA VAL A 95 2.86 -6.67 -17.47
C VAL A 95 3.98 -7.29 -16.64
N ASP A 96 4.61 -6.50 -15.79
CA ASP A 96 5.51 -6.99 -14.75
C ASP A 96 4.72 -7.31 -13.47
N MET A 97 4.69 -8.57 -13.06
CA MET A 97 3.97 -8.99 -11.85
C MET A 97 4.92 -9.04 -10.66
N THR A 98 4.71 -8.18 -9.67
CA THR A 98 5.59 -8.06 -8.50
C THR A 98 4.80 -8.18 -7.21
N ILE A 99 5.29 -9.01 -6.28
CA ILE A 99 4.77 -9.10 -4.91
C ILE A 99 5.64 -8.24 -3.99
N TYR A 100 4.99 -7.27 -3.34
CA TYR A 100 5.59 -6.41 -2.33
C TYR A 100 5.18 -6.85 -0.92
N THR A 101 6.16 -6.87 -0.01
CA THR A 101 6.02 -7.28 1.38
C THR A 101 6.54 -6.19 2.30
N PRO A 102 5.78 -5.10 2.56
CA PRO A 102 6.22 -4.06 3.48
C PRO A 102 6.54 -4.64 4.86
N GLY A 103 7.65 -4.22 5.47
CA GLY A 103 8.08 -4.73 6.77
C GLY A 103 8.55 -6.19 6.79
N SER A 104 8.80 -6.82 5.63
CA SER A 104 9.26 -8.21 5.54
C SER A 104 10.13 -8.45 4.30
N SER A 105 11.17 -9.28 4.44
CA SER A 105 12.05 -9.67 3.33
C SER A 105 11.56 -10.90 2.55
N ALA A 106 10.30 -11.33 2.75
CA ALA A 106 9.75 -12.52 2.09
C ALA A 106 9.47 -12.31 0.58
N GLY A 107 9.27 -11.07 0.17
CA GLY A 107 9.11 -10.63 -1.22
C GLY A 107 9.89 -9.34 -1.45
N ARG A 108 9.41 -8.48 -2.36
CA ARG A 108 10.06 -7.19 -2.61
C ARG A 108 9.74 -6.22 -1.47
N MET A 109 10.78 -5.76 -0.77
CA MET A 109 10.63 -4.83 0.36
C MET A 109 10.21 -3.44 -0.12
N VAL A 110 9.54 -2.69 0.76
CA VAL A 110 9.08 -1.32 0.52
C VAL A 110 9.62 -0.43 1.62
N SER A 111 10.43 0.55 1.23
CA SER A 111 10.98 1.55 2.11
C SER A 111 10.00 2.71 2.30
N ILE A 112 9.74 3.05 3.56
CA ILE A 112 8.93 4.22 3.93
C ILE A 112 9.77 5.49 4.11
N LEU A 113 11.08 5.46 3.88
CA LEU A 113 11.98 6.59 4.11
C LEU A 113 11.52 7.88 3.40
N HIS A 114 11.05 7.72 2.18
CA HIS A 114 10.58 8.80 1.32
C HIS A 114 9.15 9.29 1.65
N SER A 115 8.48 8.67 2.63
CA SER A 115 7.11 9.07 3.00
C SER A 115 7.03 10.47 3.63
N PHE A 116 8.19 11.01 4.02
CA PHE A 116 8.36 12.34 4.62
C PHE A 116 9.00 13.35 3.64
N ASP A 117 9.15 12.96 2.38
CA ASP A 117 9.61 13.87 1.35
C ASP A 117 8.63 15.03 1.16
N VAL A 118 9.21 16.15 0.74
CA VAL A 118 8.42 17.31 0.35
C VAL A 118 7.42 16.90 -0.74
N PRO A 119 6.12 17.21 -0.59
CA PRO A 119 5.14 16.84 -1.59
C PRO A 119 5.38 17.60 -2.91
N PRO A 120 4.94 17.06 -4.06
CA PRO A 120 5.07 17.70 -5.35
C PRO A 120 4.51 19.13 -5.39
N GLU A 121 5.05 19.98 -6.27
CA GLU A 121 4.63 21.38 -6.41
C GLU A 121 3.11 21.53 -6.61
N ALA A 122 2.49 20.66 -7.39
CA ALA A 122 1.05 20.68 -7.62
C ALA A 122 0.22 20.54 -6.33
N ILE A 123 0.74 19.81 -5.33
CA ILE A 123 0.10 19.68 -4.02
C ILE A 123 0.42 20.90 -3.14
N ARG A 124 1.66 21.41 -3.18
CA ARG A 124 2.07 22.56 -2.36
C ARG A 124 1.41 23.87 -2.78
N ALA A 125 1.18 24.04 -4.07
CA ALA A 125 0.52 25.21 -4.62
C ALA A 125 -0.97 25.28 -4.25
N ASP A 126 -1.59 24.16 -3.85
CA ASP A 126 -2.98 24.10 -3.39
C ASP A 126 -3.03 23.95 -1.86
N GLY A 127 -3.48 25.02 -1.19
CA GLY A 127 -3.50 25.07 0.28
C GLY A 127 -4.39 24.00 0.94
N ASP A 128 -5.45 23.55 0.29
CA ASP A 128 -6.32 22.50 0.85
C ASP A 128 -5.64 21.13 0.73
N LEU A 129 -5.07 20.83 -0.44
CA LEU A 129 -4.37 19.57 -0.67
C LEU A 129 -3.10 19.46 0.18
N PHE A 130 -2.39 20.58 0.37
CA PHE A 130 -1.22 20.66 1.22
C PHE A 130 -1.55 20.35 2.68
N ARG A 131 -2.60 20.97 3.23
CA ARG A 131 -3.08 20.69 4.59
C ARG A 131 -3.53 19.24 4.73
N GLU A 132 -4.29 18.71 3.78
CA GLU A 132 -4.74 17.31 3.81
C GLU A 132 -3.56 16.33 3.87
N ARG A 133 -2.51 16.54 3.06
CA ARG A 133 -1.28 15.73 3.07
C ARG A 133 -0.57 15.80 4.43
N ILE A 134 -0.40 17.00 5.00
CA ILE A 134 0.20 17.17 6.33
C ILE A 134 -0.57 16.38 7.39
N GLN A 135 -1.90 16.58 7.43
CA GLN A 135 -2.76 15.99 8.45
C GLN A 135 -2.75 14.46 8.39
N THR A 136 -2.77 13.89 7.19
CA THR A 136 -2.81 12.44 7.00
C THR A 136 -1.46 11.78 7.24
N THR A 137 -0.35 12.45 6.89
CA THR A 137 1.00 11.99 7.26
C THR A 137 1.18 12.01 8.78
N ALA A 138 0.78 13.09 9.47
CA ALA A 138 0.84 13.16 10.93
C ALA A 138 0.00 12.06 11.60
N SER A 139 -1.24 11.84 11.13
CA SER A 139 -2.11 10.77 11.62
C SER A 139 -1.51 9.38 11.39
N SER A 140 -0.83 9.15 10.27
CA SER A 140 -0.19 7.87 9.95
C SER A 140 0.98 7.58 10.90
N ILE A 141 1.85 8.57 11.15
CA ILE A 141 2.97 8.46 12.12
C ILE A 141 2.44 8.14 13.53
N LEU A 142 1.40 8.84 13.97
CA LEU A 142 0.82 8.60 15.29
C LEU A 142 0.17 7.22 15.41
N ALA A 143 -0.55 6.77 14.38
CA ALA A 143 -1.16 5.45 14.35
C ALA A 143 -0.10 4.33 14.45
N LEU A 144 1.06 4.50 13.80
CA LEU A 144 2.20 3.59 13.90
C LEU A 144 2.72 3.48 15.34
N MET A 145 2.76 4.59 16.07
CA MET A 145 3.11 4.61 17.51
C MET A 145 1.96 4.13 18.42
N GLY A 146 0.81 3.73 17.86
CA GLY A 146 -0.38 3.33 18.61
C GLY A 146 -1.13 4.49 19.25
N ILE A 147 -0.99 5.70 18.71
CA ILE A 147 -1.66 6.91 19.17
C ILE A 147 -2.77 7.26 18.16
N TYR A 148 -4.02 7.09 18.57
CA TYR A 148 -5.18 7.57 17.79
C TYR A 148 -5.51 8.99 18.22
N ALA A 149 -5.02 9.94 17.43
CA ALA A 149 -5.12 11.36 17.71
C ALA A 149 -6.22 12.02 16.87
N ASP A 150 -7.04 12.84 17.52
CA ASP A 150 -7.94 13.75 16.84
C ASP A 150 -7.12 14.92 16.23
N PRO A 151 -7.20 15.16 14.91
CA PRO A 151 -6.36 16.16 14.25
C PRO A 151 -6.55 17.61 14.74
N LEU A 152 -7.71 17.91 15.35
CA LEU A 152 -8.05 19.27 15.79
C LEU A 152 -7.69 19.52 17.25
N THR A 153 -7.57 18.47 18.07
CA THR A 153 -7.46 18.61 19.53
C THR A 153 -6.26 17.88 20.14
N SER A 154 -5.66 16.92 19.46
CA SER A 154 -4.47 16.24 19.96
C SER A 154 -3.23 17.12 19.82
N ARG A 155 -2.57 17.37 20.94
CA ARG A 155 -1.29 18.07 21.00
C ARG A 155 -0.18 17.36 20.23
N GLU A 156 -0.17 16.02 20.20
CA GLU A 156 0.78 15.21 19.44
C GLU A 156 0.59 15.43 17.94
N HIS A 157 -0.66 15.44 17.48
CA HIS A 157 -1.00 15.66 16.08
C HIS A 157 -0.69 17.09 15.63
N ILE A 158 -1.12 18.08 16.40
CA ILE A 158 -0.86 19.49 16.10
C ILE A 158 0.65 19.76 16.05
N LEU A 159 1.44 19.18 16.96
CA LEU A 159 2.89 19.32 16.96
C LEU A 159 3.53 18.73 15.69
N ILE A 160 3.22 17.47 15.36
CA ILE A 160 3.80 16.80 14.18
C ILE A 160 3.36 17.51 12.90
N SER A 161 2.10 17.93 12.81
CA SER A 161 1.58 18.69 11.68
C SER A 161 2.32 20.00 11.48
N GLY A 162 2.57 20.76 12.56
CA GLY A 162 3.33 22.02 12.48
C GLY A 162 4.79 21.81 12.08
N VAL A 163 5.42 20.71 12.53
CA VAL A 163 6.78 20.34 12.10
C VAL A 163 6.84 20.02 10.61
N LEU A 164 5.88 19.26 10.10
CA LEU A 164 5.77 18.94 8.67
C LEU A 164 5.49 20.21 7.84
N GLU A 165 4.56 21.05 8.28
CA GLU A 165 4.21 22.31 7.61
C GLU A 165 5.42 23.24 7.49
N GLU A 166 6.19 23.40 8.57
CA GLU A 166 7.40 24.24 8.58
C GLU A 166 8.43 23.78 7.55
N LYS A 167 8.66 22.46 7.45
CA LYS A 167 9.67 21.90 6.53
C LYS A 167 9.20 21.93 5.09
N TRP A 168 7.99 21.46 4.83
CA TRP A 168 7.46 21.35 3.48
C TRP A 168 7.14 22.70 2.85
N SER A 169 6.74 23.71 3.64
CA SER A 169 6.55 25.09 3.15
C SER A 169 7.85 25.71 2.61
N ARG A 170 9.00 25.30 3.15
CA ARG A 170 10.34 25.68 2.67
C ARG A 170 10.84 24.83 1.51
N GLY A 171 10.08 23.82 1.10
CA GLY A 171 10.50 22.87 0.07
C GLY A 171 11.51 21.83 0.54
N GLU A 172 11.63 21.63 1.86
CA GLU A 172 12.60 20.70 2.45
C GLU A 172 11.92 19.38 2.86
N SER A 173 12.51 18.25 2.47
CA SER A 173 12.13 16.92 2.99
C SER A 173 12.52 16.77 4.45
N LEU A 174 11.89 15.82 5.13
CA LEU A 174 12.22 15.44 6.50
C LEU A 174 12.64 13.97 6.54
N ASP A 175 13.58 13.62 7.41
CA ASP A 175 13.85 12.23 7.75
C ASP A 175 13.43 11.95 9.21
N ILE A 176 13.39 10.68 9.59
CA ILE A 176 12.99 10.28 10.94
C ILE A 176 13.89 10.90 12.04
N PRO A 177 15.23 10.90 11.94
CA PRO A 177 16.09 11.59 12.90
C PRO A 177 15.77 13.08 13.04
N SER A 178 15.55 13.79 11.92
CA SER A 178 15.20 15.21 11.93
C SER A 178 13.81 15.44 12.51
N LEU A 179 12.83 14.56 12.25
CA LEU A 179 11.52 14.62 12.88
C LEU A 179 11.62 14.48 14.40
N ILE A 180 12.40 13.51 14.89
CA ILE A 180 12.66 13.33 16.33
C ILE A 180 13.25 14.61 16.93
N GLU A 181 14.23 15.21 16.25
CA GLU A 181 14.87 16.44 16.72
C GLU A 181 13.91 17.63 16.73
N MET A 182 13.08 17.76 15.69
CA MET A 182 12.08 18.83 15.60
C MET A 182 10.90 18.63 16.56
N ILE A 183 10.61 17.42 17.03
CA ILE A 183 9.66 17.20 18.14
C ILE A 183 10.30 17.62 19.47
N ARG A 184 11.60 17.32 19.65
CA ARG A 184 12.36 17.67 20.86
C ARG A 184 12.50 19.18 21.01
N VAL A 185 12.91 19.85 19.93
CA VAL A 185 13.13 21.30 19.83
C VAL A 185 12.34 21.86 18.64
N PRO A 186 11.03 22.11 18.80
CA PRO A 186 10.20 22.59 17.70
C PRO A 186 10.65 23.97 17.19
N PRO A 187 10.57 24.21 15.87
CA PRO A 187 11.02 25.46 15.25
C PRO A 187 10.10 26.65 15.54
N PHE A 188 8.99 26.43 16.24
CA PHE A 188 8.01 27.45 16.64
C PHE A 188 7.86 27.49 18.18
N ARG A 189 7.52 28.67 18.71
CA ARG A 189 7.41 28.92 20.15
C ARG A 189 5.97 28.86 20.68
N SER A 190 4.97 28.86 19.81
CA SER A 190 3.57 28.91 20.19
C SER A 190 2.71 28.07 19.25
N VAL A 191 1.58 27.59 19.77
CA VAL A 191 0.53 26.92 19.02
C VAL A 191 -0.77 27.70 19.24
N GLY A 192 -1.27 28.33 18.18
CA GLY A 192 -2.35 29.30 18.30
C GLY A 192 -1.94 30.45 19.22
N VAL A 193 -2.75 30.72 20.24
CA VAL A 193 -2.51 31.81 21.21
C VAL A 193 -1.68 31.39 22.43
N LEU A 194 -1.37 30.09 22.57
CA LEU A 194 -0.66 29.56 23.74
C LEU A 194 0.82 29.35 23.42
N ASP A 195 1.66 29.61 24.42
CA ASP A 195 3.06 29.20 24.39
C ASP A 195 3.18 27.67 24.36
N LEU A 196 4.19 27.18 23.64
CA LEU A 196 4.37 25.75 23.40
C LEU A 196 4.67 24.97 24.70
N GLU A 197 5.38 25.52 25.67
CA GLU A 197 5.60 24.84 26.96
C GLU A 197 4.31 24.74 27.77
N THR A 198 3.37 25.67 27.56
CA THR A 198 2.03 25.58 28.17
C THR A 198 1.16 24.55 27.47
N PHE A 199 1.16 24.55 26.13
CA PHE A 199 0.33 23.67 25.31
C PHE A 199 0.82 22.20 25.35
N TYR A 200 2.12 22.00 25.15
CA TYR A 200 2.74 20.68 25.13
C TYR A 200 4.15 20.73 25.76
N PRO A 201 4.25 20.59 27.11
CA PRO A 201 5.50 20.74 27.84
C PRO A 201 6.63 19.83 27.36
N SER A 202 7.88 20.29 27.45
CA SER A 202 9.06 19.56 26.99
C SER A 202 9.14 18.12 27.52
N LYS A 203 8.78 17.89 28.79
CA LYS A 203 8.75 16.54 29.39
C LYS A 203 7.78 15.60 28.66
N ALA A 204 6.59 16.10 28.30
CA ALA A 204 5.59 15.31 27.61
C ALA A 204 5.93 15.14 26.11
N ARG A 205 6.64 16.10 25.49
CA ARG A 205 7.23 15.92 24.14
C ARG A 205 8.30 14.84 24.13
N MET A 206 9.09 14.74 25.21
CA MET A 206 10.11 13.68 25.36
C MET A 206 9.49 12.27 25.35
N ASP A 207 8.29 12.08 25.92
CA ASP A 207 7.59 10.79 25.86
C ASP A 207 7.27 10.38 24.41
N LEU A 208 6.90 11.35 23.55
CA LEU A 208 6.65 11.11 22.12
C LEU A 208 7.95 10.78 21.37
N VAL A 209 9.03 11.52 21.65
CA VAL A 209 10.37 11.26 21.12
C VAL A 209 10.83 9.84 21.47
N LEU A 210 10.69 9.43 22.72
CA LEU A 210 11.11 8.09 23.16
C LEU A 210 10.30 6.99 22.47
N ARG A 211 8.98 7.18 22.28
CA ARG A 211 8.15 6.22 21.54
C ARG A 211 8.59 6.07 20.09
N LEU A 212 8.83 7.19 19.39
CA LEU A 212 9.29 7.16 18.01
C LEU A 212 10.70 6.54 17.90
N ASN A 213 11.60 6.89 18.80
CA ASN A 213 12.96 6.33 18.84
C ASN A 213 12.95 4.82 19.09
N HIS A 214 12.15 4.32 20.04
CA HIS A 214 12.04 2.88 20.28
C HIS A 214 11.56 2.11 19.06
N LEU A 215 10.64 2.70 18.30
CA LEU A 215 10.13 2.08 17.08
C LEU A 215 11.22 1.96 16.01
N VAL A 216 11.99 3.03 15.80
CA VAL A 216 13.03 3.09 14.77
C VAL A 216 14.25 2.25 15.15
N ALA A 217 14.54 2.16 16.45
CA ALA A 217 15.61 1.32 16.98
C ALA A 217 15.24 -0.18 17.05
N ALA A 218 13.97 -0.53 16.90
CA ALA A 218 13.54 -1.92 16.94
C ALA A 218 14.06 -2.68 15.71
N PRO A 219 14.73 -3.85 15.87
CA PRO A 219 15.19 -4.64 14.74
C PRO A 219 14.07 -5.05 13.76
N SER A 220 12.85 -5.24 14.28
CA SER A 220 11.66 -5.52 13.47
C SER A 220 11.28 -4.36 12.54
N PHE A 221 11.80 -3.15 12.76
CA PHE A 221 11.54 -1.99 11.92
C PHE A 221 12.54 -1.84 10.77
N ALA A 222 13.70 -2.51 10.82
CA ALA A 222 14.72 -2.41 9.76
C ALA A 222 14.17 -2.71 8.34
N PRO A 223 13.32 -3.74 8.12
CA PRO A 223 12.74 -4.02 6.80
C PRO A 223 11.82 -2.92 6.26
N TRP A 224 11.39 -1.96 7.09
CA TRP A 224 10.60 -0.80 6.64
C TRP A 224 11.48 0.32 6.06
N MET A 225 12.78 0.26 6.28
CA MET A 225 13.73 1.27 5.85
C MET A 225 14.47 0.85 4.57
N GLU A 226 14.37 -0.43 4.19
CA GLU A 226 15.03 -1.02 3.04
C GLU A 226 14.04 -1.34 1.91
N GLY A 227 14.57 -1.47 0.68
CA GLY A 227 13.79 -1.83 -0.49
C GLY A 227 13.41 -0.63 -1.36
N ASP A 228 12.39 -0.83 -2.19
CA ASP A 228 11.94 0.19 -3.13
C ASP A 228 11.28 1.35 -2.39
N PRO A 229 11.50 2.61 -2.81
CA PRO A 229 10.80 3.75 -2.23
C PRO A 229 9.28 3.59 -2.43
N LEU A 230 8.49 4.03 -1.45
CA LEU A 230 7.05 4.14 -1.57
C LEU A 230 6.69 5.23 -2.61
N ASP A 231 6.67 4.85 -3.89
CA ASP A 231 6.35 5.70 -5.03
C ASP A 231 5.30 5.04 -5.92
N ALA A 232 4.12 5.65 -6.01
CA ALA A 232 3.00 5.08 -6.76
C ALA A 232 3.29 4.96 -8.27
N GLY A 233 4.09 5.87 -8.83
CA GLY A 233 4.49 5.80 -10.24
C GLY A 233 5.26 4.52 -10.56
N SER A 234 6.27 4.21 -9.75
CA SER A 234 7.12 3.02 -9.87
C SER A 234 6.38 1.71 -9.57
N PHE A 235 5.31 1.77 -8.78
CA PHE A 235 4.42 0.62 -8.57
C PHE A 235 3.43 0.42 -9.70
N LEU A 236 3.12 1.43 -10.51
CA LEU A 236 2.25 1.31 -11.67
C LEU A 236 3.04 0.95 -12.93
N TYR A 237 4.26 1.48 -13.08
CA TYR A 237 5.08 1.27 -14.27
C TYR A 237 6.53 0.95 -13.90
N THR A 238 7.16 0.10 -14.69
CA THR A 238 8.62 -0.11 -14.63
C THR A 238 9.37 1.11 -15.21
N ALA A 239 10.68 1.17 -15.00
CA ALA A 239 11.50 2.27 -15.52
C ALA A 239 11.50 2.36 -17.07
N ASP A 240 11.28 1.25 -17.76
CA ASP A 240 11.11 1.17 -19.22
C ASP A 240 9.65 1.40 -19.68
N GLY A 241 8.73 1.70 -18.76
CA GLY A 241 7.35 2.07 -19.07
C GLY A 241 6.37 0.90 -19.18
N ARG A 242 6.80 -0.34 -18.88
CA ARG A 242 5.92 -1.51 -18.86
C ARG A 242 4.95 -1.41 -17.68
N PRO A 243 3.65 -1.68 -17.85
CA PRO A 243 2.71 -1.70 -16.74
C PRO A 243 3.06 -2.79 -15.72
N ARG A 244 2.71 -2.55 -14.46
CA ARG A 244 2.89 -3.53 -13.37
C ARG A 244 1.57 -4.03 -12.80
N ALA A 245 1.58 -5.27 -12.35
CA ALA A 245 0.67 -5.79 -11.35
C ALA A 245 1.41 -5.83 -10.00
N SER A 246 1.29 -4.77 -9.22
CA SER A 246 1.92 -4.62 -7.91
C SER A 246 1.00 -5.12 -6.81
N ILE A 247 1.32 -6.28 -6.26
CA ILE A 247 0.51 -6.95 -5.22
C ILE A 247 1.18 -6.74 -3.86
N PHE A 248 0.55 -5.94 -3.01
CA PHE A 248 0.98 -5.71 -1.63
C PHE A 248 0.30 -6.72 -0.72
N THR A 249 1.04 -7.76 -0.33
CA THR A 249 0.58 -8.67 0.73
C THR A 249 0.90 -8.07 2.09
N ILE A 250 -0.12 -7.91 2.92
CA ILE A 250 -0.01 -7.30 4.26
C ILE A 250 -0.55 -8.23 5.36
N SER A 251 -0.73 -9.51 5.04
CA SER A 251 -1.28 -10.51 5.96
C SER A 251 -0.35 -10.83 7.15
N HIS A 252 0.97 -10.63 7.00
CA HIS A 252 1.98 -10.79 8.06
C HIS A 252 2.05 -9.62 9.02
N LEU A 253 1.53 -8.46 8.64
CA LEU A 253 1.58 -7.24 9.45
C LEU A 253 0.56 -7.27 10.59
N SER A 254 0.88 -6.62 11.70
CA SER A 254 -0.10 -6.30 12.75
C SER A 254 -1.12 -5.26 12.27
N ASP A 255 -2.28 -5.15 12.93
CA ASP A 255 -3.32 -4.18 12.53
C ASP A 255 -2.82 -2.73 12.49
N ARG A 256 -1.91 -2.36 13.40
CA ARG A 256 -1.28 -1.03 13.42
C ARG A 256 -0.39 -0.79 12.21
N GLU A 257 0.46 -1.77 11.89
CA GLU A 257 1.35 -1.70 10.74
C GLU A 257 0.58 -1.71 9.42
N ARG A 258 -0.50 -2.51 9.31
CA ARG A 258 -1.40 -2.50 8.17
C ARG A 258 -2.04 -1.13 7.98
N MET A 259 -2.63 -0.57 9.05
CA MET A 259 -3.27 0.74 9.00
C MET A 259 -2.27 1.82 8.57
N PHE A 260 -1.07 1.81 9.15
CA PHE A 260 0.01 2.72 8.80
C PHE A 260 0.39 2.60 7.32
N PHE A 261 0.76 1.41 6.86
CA PHE A 261 1.21 1.19 5.49
C PHE A 261 0.14 1.55 4.46
N VAL A 262 -1.09 1.06 4.66
CA VAL A 262 -2.21 1.34 3.73
C VAL A 262 -2.48 2.84 3.67
N SER A 263 -2.45 3.55 4.81
CA SER A 263 -2.66 5.00 4.82
C SER A 263 -1.59 5.73 4.00
N LEU A 264 -0.31 5.37 4.16
CA LEU A 264 0.77 5.96 3.37
C LEU A 264 0.63 5.65 1.88
N LEU A 265 0.39 4.37 1.52
CA LEU A 265 0.24 3.95 0.13
C LEU A 265 -0.93 4.67 -0.56
N LEU A 266 -2.08 4.80 0.09
CA LEU A 266 -3.23 5.51 -0.46
C LEU A 266 -2.94 7.01 -0.66
N ASN A 267 -2.20 7.64 0.27
CA ASN A 267 -1.78 9.02 0.11
C ASN A 267 -0.84 9.19 -1.07
N GLU A 268 0.07 8.24 -1.27
CA GLU A 268 1.01 8.26 -2.38
C GLU A 268 0.29 8.09 -3.72
N ILE A 269 -0.66 7.18 -3.79
CA ILE A 269 -1.53 7.01 -4.97
C ILE A 269 -2.34 8.29 -5.23
N LEU A 270 -2.90 8.93 -4.19
CA LEU A 270 -3.63 10.18 -4.35
C LEU A 270 -2.72 11.32 -4.83
N GLY A 271 -1.48 11.37 -4.35
CA GLY A 271 -0.46 12.30 -4.82
C GLY A 271 -0.17 12.11 -6.30
N TRP A 272 0.05 10.86 -6.73
CA TRP A 272 0.22 10.51 -8.13
C TRP A 272 -1.00 10.86 -8.99
N VAL A 273 -2.22 10.58 -8.52
CA VAL A 273 -3.48 10.94 -9.21
C VAL A 273 -3.53 12.43 -9.52
N ARG A 274 -3.12 13.28 -8.57
CA ARG A 274 -3.15 14.74 -8.69
C ARG A 274 -2.12 15.30 -9.68
N THR A 275 -1.10 14.54 -10.02
CA THR A 275 -0.13 14.93 -11.06
C THR A 275 -0.55 14.49 -12.46
N GLN A 276 -1.59 13.65 -12.58
CA GLN A 276 -2.07 13.19 -13.88
C GLN A 276 -2.97 14.22 -14.56
N PRO A 277 -2.91 14.34 -15.89
CA PRO A 277 -3.91 15.10 -16.63
C PRO A 277 -5.26 14.35 -16.64
N GLY A 278 -6.34 15.13 -16.62
CA GLY A 278 -7.70 14.58 -16.72
C GLY A 278 -7.89 13.71 -17.98
N THR A 279 -8.70 12.66 -17.87
CA THR A 279 -8.91 11.68 -18.95
C THR A 279 -10.28 11.01 -18.85
N SER A 280 -10.78 10.56 -20.00
CA SER A 280 -11.98 9.70 -20.10
C SER A 280 -11.64 8.20 -20.11
N SER A 281 -10.36 7.84 -20.25
CA SER A 281 -9.90 6.45 -20.33
C SER A 281 -9.29 5.97 -19.02
N LEU A 282 -9.45 4.68 -18.73
CA LEU A 282 -8.83 4.03 -17.59
C LEU A 282 -7.30 3.98 -17.78
N ARG A 283 -6.55 4.49 -16.80
CA ARG A 283 -5.08 4.49 -16.75
C ARG A 283 -4.53 3.42 -15.83
N ALA A 284 -5.18 3.17 -14.70
CA ALA A 284 -4.71 2.27 -13.65
C ALA A 284 -5.88 1.80 -12.78
N ILE A 285 -5.67 0.71 -12.04
CA ILE A 285 -6.63 0.20 -11.05
C ILE A 285 -5.96 0.14 -9.67
N LEU A 286 -6.66 0.66 -8.67
CA LEU A 286 -6.43 0.35 -7.25
C LEU A 286 -7.46 -0.69 -6.83
N TYR A 287 -7.00 -1.90 -6.50
CA TYR A 287 -7.80 -2.94 -5.89
C TYR A 287 -7.46 -3.06 -4.41
N MET A 288 -8.47 -3.17 -3.55
CA MET A 288 -8.26 -3.38 -2.13
C MET A 288 -9.26 -4.40 -1.59
N ASP A 289 -8.75 -5.54 -1.11
CA ASP A 289 -9.60 -6.55 -0.48
C ASP A 289 -9.84 -6.24 1.01
N GLU A 290 -10.99 -6.67 1.53
CA GLU A 290 -11.38 -6.59 2.95
C GLU A 290 -11.21 -5.20 3.59
N ILE A 291 -11.97 -4.22 3.11
CA ILE A 291 -11.85 -2.81 3.55
C ILE A 291 -12.38 -2.51 4.97
N PHE A 292 -13.05 -3.45 5.65
CA PHE A 292 -13.85 -3.15 6.86
C PHE A 292 -13.06 -2.40 7.95
N GLY A 293 -11.80 -2.80 8.20
CA GLY A 293 -10.94 -2.15 9.20
C GLY A 293 -10.40 -0.78 8.77
N PHE A 294 -10.29 -0.53 7.47
CA PHE A 294 -9.77 0.70 6.88
C PHE A 294 -10.87 1.72 6.56
N PHE A 295 -12.10 1.23 6.40
CA PHE A 295 -13.27 2.02 6.04
C PHE A 295 -14.48 1.73 6.93
N PRO A 296 -14.35 1.83 8.27
CA PRO A 296 -15.45 1.57 9.18
C PRO A 296 -16.53 2.67 9.06
N PRO A 297 -17.81 2.35 9.33
CA PRO A 297 -18.90 3.33 9.19
C PRO A 297 -18.78 4.50 10.18
N VAL A 298 -18.45 4.22 11.44
CA VAL A 298 -18.48 5.20 12.55
C VAL A 298 -17.11 5.84 12.81
N MET A 299 -16.04 5.03 12.85
CA MET A 299 -14.71 5.54 13.16
C MET A 299 -14.09 6.27 11.97
N ASN A 300 -13.06 7.09 12.24
CA ASN A 300 -12.31 7.81 11.22
C ASN A 300 -10.81 7.47 11.28
N PRO A 301 -10.41 6.24 10.89
CA PRO A 301 -8.99 5.89 10.83
C PRO A 301 -8.27 6.70 9.73
N PRO A 302 -6.93 6.81 9.77
CA PRO A 302 -6.17 7.64 8.83
C PRO A 302 -6.39 7.29 7.35
N SER A 303 -6.69 6.03 7.04
CA SER A 303 -6.98 5.56 5.67
C SER A 303 -8.34 6.00 5.12
N LYS A 304 -9.33 6.31 5.99
CA LYS A 304 -10.71 6.56 5.55
C LYS A 304 -10.85 7.83 4.72
N THR A 305 -10.27 8.93 5.18
CA THR A 305 -10.36 10.23 4.48
C THR A 305 -9.77 10.13 3.07
N VAL A 306 -8.54 9.61 2.95
CA VAL A 306 -7.87 9.46 1.66
C VAL A 306 -8.62 8.49 0.73
N LEU A 307 -9.20 7.41 1.27
CA LEU A 307 -10.01 6.49 0.48
C LEU A 307 -11.29 7.15 -0.04
N LEU A 308 -11.97 7.97 0.77
CA LEU A 308 -13.12 8.78 0.32
C LEU A 308 -12.73 9.74 -0.80
N THR A 309 -11.58 10.42 -0.65
CA THR A 309 -11.07 11.35 -1.67
C THR A 309 -10.80 10.62 -2.99
N LEU A 310 -10.15 9.45 -2.94
CA LEU A 310 -9.90 8.62 -4.13
C LEU A 310 -11.21 8.18 -4.79
N LEU A 311 -12.17 7.66 -4.02
CA LEU A 311 -13.48 7.26 -4.55
C LEU A 311 -14.24 8.43 -5.21
N LYS A 312 -14.11 9.64 -4.67
CA LYS A 312 -14.79 10.83 -5.19
C LYS A 312 -14.12 11.43 -6.42
N GLN A 313 -12.79 11.44 -6.46
CA GLN A 313 -12.03 12.28 -7.40
C GLN A 313 -11.20 11.50 -8.42
N ALA A 314 -10.73 10.29 -8.08
CA ALA A 314 -9.68 9.62 -8.86
C ALA A 314 -10.14 9.21 -10.28
N ARG A 315 -11.46 9.02 -10.48
CA ARG A 315 -12.06 8.76 -11.79
C ARG A 315 -11.70 9.83 -12.82
N ALA A 316 -11.69 11.11 -12.45
CA ALA A 316 -11.43 12.21 -13.39
C ALA A 316 -10.01 12.12 -14.00
N TYR A 317 -9.11 11.41 -13.32
CA TYR A 317 -7.71 11.24 -13.69
C TYR A 317 -7.41 9.82 -14.18
N GLY A 318 -8.43 8.97 -14.36
CA GLY A 318 -8.29 7.64 -14.92
C GLY A 318 -7.83 6.56 -13.94
N LEU A 319 -7.90 6.77 -12.63
CA LEU A 319 -7.71 5.69 -11.66
C LEU A 319 -9.07 5.08 -11.31
N GLY A 320 -9.24 3.79 -11.60
CA GLY A 320 -10.37 2.99 -11.13
C GLY A 320 -10.11 2.48 -9.72
N VAL A 321 -11.09 2.57 -8.82
CA VAL A 321 -11.00 2.04 -7.45
C VAL A 321 -11.99 0.89 -7.30
N LEU A 322 -11.49 -0.29 -6.92
CA LEU A 322 -12.26 -1.51 -6.70
C LEU A 322 -12.05 -2.02 -5.26
N LEU A 323 -13.14 -2.20 -4.52
CA LEU A 323 -13.17 -2.53 -3.09
C LEU A 323 -13.96 -3.82 -2.80
#